data_AF-A0A660VDZ0-F1
#
_entry.id   AF-A0A660VDZ0-F1
#
_cell.length_a   1.000
_cell.length_b   1.000
_cell.length_c   1.000
_cell.angle_alpha   90.00
_cell.angle_beta   90.00
_cell.angle_gamma   90.00
#
_symmetry.space_group_name_H-M   'P 1'
#
loop_
_entity.id
_entity.type
_entity.pdbx_description
1 polymer ?
#
loop_
_entity_poly.entity_id
_entity_poly.type
_entity_poly.pdbx_seq_one_letter_code
_entity_poly.pdbx_strand_id
1 'polypeptide(L)'
;MELVRLDDYRCVIPRHGKMLVDAKLFISGNLFTEDTALEQLCDAASLFSVKHAIGMPDIHQGYGVPIGSVVALEEAIAPAAVGYDINCGMRLILTPLDYDDVKDKLSLLAKTLRRFIPLGEGKRNIRLPRSKFNSILEGGLKAYLKTDTGNADLEDFRREDEERADMERVEDRGSMKGDVRAVSQKAYERGHTQLGTLGGGNHFIEIQRVQKVFDEKLARRFGLRKNQITVMIHSGSRGFGHQVGGEYMKLATKLNAKRSPNNYLCFLETDTEEGRRYIGAMHAAANFAFVNRQIMCAFVRGVLRTIFGEMELPILYDVPHNIAKYEVHADRGMWVHRKGATRAFPPSRMRQTQWNDVGQPVLIPGSMGTASYVLVGTEESSESLHSVNHGAGRVMSRTAARGRYRKSGKKRSKPALISDEEFWEAMKHIVLVCEDRRAIKEEAPQAYKDIDAVIEVVTGAGLAKAVARLIPLAVLKG
;
A
#
# COMPACT_ATOMS: atom_id res chain seq x y z
N MET A 1 -16.79 24.11 9.49
CA MET A 1 -16.93 23.12 8.42
C MET A 1 -18.13 22.26 8.79
N GLU A 2 -19.11 22.15 7.90
CA GLU A 2 -20.31 21.34 8.14
C GLU A 2 -20.15 20.00 7.42
N LEU A 3 -20.34 18.90 8.16
CA LEU A 3 -20.31 17.53 7.63
C LEU A 3 -21.76 17.03 7.53
N VAL A 4 -22.27 16.92 6.30
CA VAL A 4 -23.64 16.50 6.04
C VAL A 4 -23.65 14.99 5.81
N ARG A 5 -24.42 14.26 6.64
CA ARG A 5 -24.64 12.82 6.47
C ARG A 5 -25.73 12.58 5.42
N LEU A 6 -25.42 11.80 4.41
CA LEU A 6 -26.35 11.42 3.34
C LEU A 6 -27.05 10.10 3.65
N ASP A 7 -26.29 9.14 4.16
CA ASP A 7 -26.77 7.84 4.64
C ASP A 7 -25.83 7.28 5.74
N ASP A 8 -25.99 6.00 6.08
CA ASP A 8 -25.20 5.33 7.13
C ASP A 8 -23.69 5.31 6.85
N TYR A 9 -23.29 5.35 5.57
CA TYR A 9 -21.92 5.17 5.12
C TYR A 9 -21.37 6.35 4.31
N ARG A 10 -22.22 7.29 3.87
CA ARG A 10 -21.85 8.43 3.04
C ARG A 10 -22.05 9.75 3.75
N CYS A 11 -21.00 10.57 3.70
CA CYS A 11 -21.05 11.97 4.11
C CYS A 11 -20.51 12.86 3.00
N VAL A 12 -20.89 14.13 3.04
CA VAL A 12 -20.35 15.17 2.19
C VAL A 12 -20.00 16.40 3.02
N ILE A 13 -18.88 17.04 2.71
CA ILE A 13 -18.59 18.40 3.15
C ILE A 13 -18.91 19.30 1.95
N PRO A 14 -20.02 20.06 1.99
CA PRO A 14 -20.41 20.93 0.89
C PRO A 14 -19.32 21.95 0.61
N ARG A 15 -19.10 22.23 -0.67
CA ARG A 15 -18.09 23.18 -1.15
C ARG A 15 -18.24 24.52 -0.44
N HIS A 16 -17.18 24.94 0.24
CA HIS A 16 -17.11 26.25 0.90
C HIS A 16 -15.72 26.87 0.76
N GLY A 17 -15.63 28.20 0.94
CA GLY A 17 -14.36 28.91 0.89
C GLY A 17 -13.63 28.74 -0.45
N LYS A 18 -12.42 28.17 -0.43
CA LYS A 18 -11.58 27.95 -1.62
C LYS A 18 -11.83 26.63 -2.34
N MET A 19 -12.70 25.77 -1.81
CA MET A 19 -13.00 24.47 -2.41
C MET A 19 -13.59 24.68 -3.81
N LEU A 20 -13.14 23.91 -4.79
CA LEU A 20 -13.67 23.91 -6.15
C LEU A 20 -14.79 22.86 -6.32
N VAL A 21 -14.76 21.81 -5.50
CA VAL A 21 -15.71 20.69 -5.48
C VAL A 21 -16.13 20.36 -4.05
N ASP A 22 -17.23 19.62 -3.89
CA ASP A 22 -17.57 19.00 -2.60
C ASP A 22 -16.52 17.93 -2.23
N ALA A 23 -16.29 17.73 -0.94
CA ALA A 23 -15.51 16.60 -0.46
C ALA A 23 -16.44 15.46 -0.04
N LYS A 24 -16.30 14.29 -0.67
CA LYS A 24 -17.09 13.09 -0.36
C LYS A 24 -16.34 12.23 0.66
N LEU A 25 -17.06 11.60 1.58
CA LEU A 25 -16.47 10.69 2.56
C LEU A 25 -17.28 9.42 2.70
N PHE A 26 -16.58 8.32 2.85
CA PHE A 26 -17.14 7.03 3.22
C PHE A 26 -16.80 6.75 4.67
N ILE A 27 -17.70 7.05 5.60
CA ILE A 27 -17.51 6.89 7.05
C ILE A 27 -18.85 6.57 7.74
N SER A 28 -18.79 5.80 8.82
CA SER A 28 -19.95 5.57 9.71
C SER A 28 -19.80 6.36 11.01
N GLY A 29 -20.91 6.53 11.74
CA GLY A 29 -20.91 7.24 13.04
C GLY A 29 -20.02 6.58 14.11
N ASN A 30 -19.66 5.31 13.92
CA ASN A 30 -18.85 4.53 14.87
C ASN A 30 -17.34 4.59 14.57
N LEU A 31 -16.93 5.18 13.45
CA LEU A 31 -15.52 5.30 13.08
C LEU A 31 -14.94 6.64 13.50
N PHE A 32 -13.85 6.58 14.27
CA PHE A 32 -13.07 7.76 14.61
C PHE A 32 -12.54 8.45 13.34
N THR A 33 -12.74 9.76 13.28
CA THR A 33 -12.28 10.62 12.17
C THR A 33 -11.72 11.91 12.77
N GLU A 34 -10.48 12.24 12.43
CA GLU A 34 -9.77 13.42 12.94
C GLU A 34 -10.19 14.68 12.16
N ASP A 35 -10.50 15.77 12.85
CA ASP A 35 -10.83 17.06 12.21
C ASP A 35 -9.74 17.53 11.25
N THR A 36 -8.46 17.33 11.62
CA THR A 36 -7.32 17.68 10.77
C THR A 36 -7.29 16.90 9.46
N ALA A 37 -7.79 15.66 9.44
CA ALA A 37 -7.89 14.87 8.22
C ALA A 37 -9.00 15.41 7.30
N LEU A 38 -10.12 15.86 7.88
CA LEU A 38 -11.21 16.52 7.16
C LEU A 38 -10.77 17.87 6.58
N GLU A 39 -10.01 18.66 7.35
CA GLU A 39 -9.39 19.91 6.88
C GLU A 39 -8.45 19.66 5.68
N GLN A 40 -7.58 18.64 5.76
CA GLN A 40 -6.71 18.27 4.65
C GLN A 40 -7.49 17.80 3.41
N LEU A 41 -8.64 17.17 3.60
CA LEU A 41 -9.52 16.80 2.49
C LEU A 41 -10.17 18.03 1.84
N CYS A 42 -10.52 19.05 2.63
CA CYS A 42 -11.00 20.34 2.11
C CYS A 42 -9.90 21.10 1.35
N ASP A 43 -8.65 21.04 1.85
CA ASP A 43 -7.49 21.54 1.11
C ASP A 43 -7.33 20.81 -0.23
N ALA A 44 -7.46 19.48 -0.26
CA ALA A 44 -7.44 18.71 -1.51
C ALA A 44 -8.58 19.11 -2.46
N ALA A 45 -9.78 19.37 -1.95
CA ALA A 45 -10.91 19.88 -2.71
C ALA A 45 -10.70 21.32 -3.23
N SER A 46 -9.65 22.02 -2.79
CA SER A 46 -9.28 23.37 -3.23
C SER A 46 -8.13 23.39 -4.26
N LEU A 47 -7.58 22.22 -4.62
CA LEU A 47 -6.47 22.10 -5.58
C LEU A 47 -6.86 22.57 -6.99
N PHE A 48 -5.92 23.19 -7.70
CA PHE A 48 -6.09 23.49 -9.12
C PHE A 48 -6.47 22.24 -9.92
N SER A 49 -7.45 22.37 -10.82
CA SER A 49 -7.99 21.31 -11.69
C SER A 49 -8.66 20.11 -10.99
N VAL A 50 -8.94 20.19 -9.67
CA VAL A 50 -9.60 19.10 -8.95
C VAL A 50 -11.03 18.88 -9.40
N LYS A 51 -11.40 17.60 -9.59
CA LYS A 51 -12.77 17.14 -9.90
C LYS A 51 -13.37 16.28 -8.81
N HIS A 52 -12.52 15.57 -8.06
CA HIS A 52 -12.95 14.72 -6.96
C HIS A 52 -11.96 14.83 -5.80
N ALA A 53 -12.48 15.01 -4.59
CA ALA A 53 -11.77 14.83 -3.33
C ALA A 53 -12.60 13.86 -2.47
N ILE A 54 -12.04 12.68 -2.21
CA ILE A 54 -12.75 11.56 -1.57
C ILE A 54 -11.94 11.08 -0.37
N GLY A 55 -12.59 10.95 0.78
CA GLY A 55 -12.08 10.28 1.98
C GLY A 55 -12.63 8.86 2.11
N MET A 56 -11.75 7.91 2.38
CA MET A 56 -12.08 6.50 2.63
C MET A 56 -12.29 6.25 4.13
N PRO A 57 -12.84 5.10 4.55
CA PRO A 57 -13.16 4.88 5.98
C PRO A 57 -11.94 4.85 6.90
N ASP A 58 -10.76 4.56 6.34
CA ASP A 58 -9.47 4.60 7.03
C ASP A 58 -8.82 5.98 7.06
N ILE A 59 -9.55 7.05 6.67
CA ILE A 59 -9.03 8.41 6.61
C ILE A 59 -8.42 8.86 7.94
N HIS A 60 -7.21 9.41 7.88
CA HIS A 60 -6.50 10.00 9.02
C HIS A 60 -5.44 11.01 8.56
N GLN A 61 -4.91 11.80 9.48
CA GLN A 61 -3.96 12.86 9.15
C GLN A 61 -2.73 12.34 8.37
N GLY A 62 -2.42 13.02 7.27
CA GLY A 62 -1.27 12.76 6.41
C GLY A 62 -0.40 14.00 6.17
N TYR A 63 0.45 13.94 5.14
CA TYR A 63 1.24 15.09 4.65
C TYR A 63 0.59 15.69 3.39
N GLY A 64 0.13 16.94 3.44
CA GLY A 64 -0.55 17.60 2.32
C GLY A 64 -2.01 17.16 2.18
N VAL A 65 -2.24 15.89 1.80
CA VAL A 65 -3.57 15.24 1.82
C VAL A 65 -3.63 14.17 2.91
N PRO A 66 -4.83 13.81 3.42
CA PRO A 66 -4.95 12.77 4.42
C PRO A 66 -4.61 11.40 3.80
N ILE A 67 -4.12 10.47 4.63
CA ILE A 67 -4.02 9.06 4.22
C ILE A 67 -5.43 8.49 4.21
N GLY A 68 -5.75 7.58 3.29
CA GLY A 68 -7.12 7.14 3.06
C GLY A 68 -7.87 8.11 2.15
N SER A 69 -7.22 8.65 1.12
CA SER A 69 -7.85 9.60 0.21
C SER A 69 -7.61 9.31 -1.27
N VAL A 70 -8.58 9.75 -2.07
CA VAL A 70 -8.54 9.75 -3.53
C VAL A 70 -8.78 11.17 -4.03
N VAL A 71 -7.87 11.68 -4.85
CA VAL A 71 -7.94 13.03 -5.42
C VAL A 71 -7.77 12.94 -6.93
N ALA A 72 -8.73 13.43 -7.69
CA ALA A 72 -8.66 13.42 -9.15
C ALA A 72 -8.49 14.83 -9.72
N LEU A 73 -7.45 15.01 -10.54
CA LEU A 73 -7.08 16.27 -11.17
C LEU A 73 -7.08 16.09 -12.71
N GLU A 74 -7.67 17.01 -13.48
CA GLU A 74 -7.68 16.89 -14.95
C GLU A 74 -6.33 17.27 -15.59
N GLU A 75 -5.73 18.39 -15.15
CA GLU A 75 -4.59 19.01 -15.84
C GLU A 75 -3.29 18.96 -15.03
N ALA A 76 -3.37 18.52 -13.77
CA ALA A 76 -2.26 18.59 -12.83
C ALA A 76 -1.99 17.26 -12.12
N ILE A 77 -0.80 17.15 -11.57
CA ILE A 77 -0.36 16.06 -10.71
C ILE A 77 0.25 16.62 -9.43
N ALA A 78 -0.15 16.08 -8.27
CA ALA A 78 0.26 16.57 -6.96
C ALA A 78 1.09 15.51 -6.23
N PRO A 79 2.43 15.69 -6.12
CA PRO A 79 3.30 14.70 -5.48
C PRO A 79 2.90 14.35 -4.04
N ALA A 80 2.42 15.33 -3.26
CA ALA A 80 1.94 15.12 -1.89
C ALA A 80 0.67 14.24 -1.81
N ALA A 81 -0.14 14.23 -2.88
CA ALA A 81 -1.31 13.39 -3.03
C ALA A 81 -0.98 11.95 -3.51
N VAL A 82 0.25 11.70 -3.96
CA VAL A 82 0.79 10.33 -4.14
C VAL A 82 1.43 9.84 -2.84
N GLY A 83 2.18 10.71 -2.16
CA GLY A 83 2.92 10.39 -0.94
C GLY A 83 4.41 10.13 -1.18
N TYR A 84 5.15 9.96 -0.08
CA TYR A 84 6.60 9.74 -0.14
C TYR A 84 6.94 8.33 -0.63
N ASP A 85 6.29 7.29 -0.09
CA ASP A 85 6.55 5.92 -0.53
C ASP A 85 5.68 5.58 -1.73
N ILE A 86 6.15 6.02 -2.90
CA ILE A 86 5.51 5.81 -4.20
C ILE A 86 5.36 4.30 -4.43
N ASN A 87 4.18 3.88 -4.82
CA ASN A 87 3.80 2.49 -5.09
C ASN A 87 4.05 1.55 -3.89
N CYS A 88 4.02 2.07 -2.66
CA CYS A 88 3.72 1.25 -1.48
C CYS A 88 2.44 0.46 -1.77
N GLY A 89 2.46 -0.83 -1.48
CA GLY A 89 1.43 -1.74 -1.96
C GLY A 89 1.51 -3.12 -1.33
N MET A 90 0.51 -3.91 -1.68
CA MET A 90 0.23 -5.22 -1.12
C MET A 90 0.37 -6.28 -2.19
N ARG A 91 0.93 -7.44 -1.82
CA ARG A 91 0.92 -8.67 -2.62
C ARG A 91 0.48 -9.83 -1.74
N LEU A 92 -0.43 -10.67 -2.23
CA LEU A 92 -0.85 -11.87 -1.51
C LEU A 92 -0.45 -13.12 -2.28
N ILE A 93 0.33 -14.00 -1.64
CA ILE A 93 0.74 -15.31 -2.14
C ILE A 93 -0.20 -16.36 -1.56
N LEU A 94 -0.72 -17.24 -2.42
CA LEU A 94 -1.55 -18.37 -2.04
C LEU A 94 -0.67 -19.61 -1.86
N THR A 95 -1.05 -20.48 -0.94
CA THR A 95 -0.38 -21.77 -0.74
C THR A 95 -1.41 -22.91 -0.76
N PRO A 96 -1.00 -24.15 -1.07
CA PRO A 96 -1.86 -25.31 -0.88
C PRO A 96 -1.91 -25.75 0.59
N LEU A 97 -1.12 -25.17 1.48
CA LEU A 97 -1.00 -25.55 2.89
C LEU A 97 -2.21 -25.08 3.71
N ASP A 98 -2.60 -25.88 4.69
CA ASP A 98 -3.52 -25.52 5.75
C ASP A 98 -2.77 -25.22 7.06
N TYR A 99 -3.50 -24.67 8.03
CA TYR A 99 -2.95 -24.33 9.34
C TYR A 99 -2.20 -25.47 10.03
N ASP A 100 -2.73 -26.70 9.93
CA ASP A 100 -2.12 -27.86 10.58
C ASP A 100 -0.77 -28.25 9.96
N ASP A 101 -0.52 -27.89 8.69
CA ASP A 101 0.77 -28.14 8.03
C ASP A 101 1.87 -27.22 8.56
N VAL A 102 1.50 -26.00 8.99
CA VAL A 102 2.47 -24.93 9.30
C VAL A 102 2.61 -24.61 10.78
N LYS A 103 1.61 -24.92 11.61
CA LYS A 103 1.51 -24.41 13.00
C LYS A 103 2.77 -24.64 13.84
N ASP A 104 3.40 -25.80 13.71
CA ASP A 104 4.61 -26.17 14.46
C ASP A 104 5.91 -25.62 13.84
N LYS A 105 5.83 -25.11 12.60
CA LYS A 105 6.96 -24.56 11.84
C LYS A 105 6.89 -23.04 11.63
N LEU A 106 5.87 -22.35 12.17
CA LEU A 106 5.68 -20.90 12.00
C LEU A 106 6.92 -20.09 12.41
N SER A 107 7.51 -20.40 13.57
CA SER A 107 8.74 -19.69 14.01
C SER A 107 9.94 -20.00 13.13
N LEU A 108 10.06 -21.22 12.61
CA LEU A 108 11.13 -21.58 11.68
C LEU A 108 10.96 -20.81 10.38
N LEU A 109 9.77 -20.86 9.77
CA LEU A 109 9.44 -20.16 8.54
C LEU A 109 9.72 -18.65 8.66
N ALA A 110 9.20 -17.98 9.69
CA ALA A 110 9.40 -16.54 9.87
C ALA A 110 10.88 -16.16 10.08
N LYS A 111 11.64 -16.97 10.84
CA LYS A 111 13.07 -16.72 11.04
C LYS A 111 13.88 -16.99 9.78
N THR A 112 13.53 -18.00 8.99
CA THR A 112 14.20 -18.29 7.71
C THR A 112 13.94 -17.20 6.68
N LEU A 113 12.70 -16.72 6.54
CA LEU A 113 12.37 -15.58 5.68
C LEU A 113 13.21 -14.34 6.01
N ARG A 114 13.37 -14.01 7.29
CA ARG A 114 14.22 -12.89 7.75
C ARG A 114 15.68 -13.00 7.31
N ARG A 115 16.21 -14.21 7.09
CA ARG A 115 17.61 -14.39 6.64
C ARG A 115 17.82 -13.89 5.21
N PHE A 116 16.81 -14.09 4.35
CA PHE A 116 16.84 -13.70 2.94
C PHE A 116 16.25 -12.32 2.67
N ILE A 117 15.35 -11.85 3.55
CA ILE A 117 14.65 -10.57 3.39
C ILE A 117 15.03 -9.66 4.56
N PRO A 118 15.99 -8.74 4.37
CA PRO A 118 16.35 -7.78 5.39
C PRO A 118 15.18 -6.87 5.79
N LEU A 119 14.99 -6.77 7.11
CA LEU A 119 13.91 -6.02 7.76
C LEU A 119 14.43 -4.65 8.24
N GLY A 120 13.65 -3.59 8.07
CA GLY A 120 13.93 -2.29 8.66
C GLY A 120 14.52 -1.24 7.70
N GLU A 121 14.59 -0.01 8.18
CA GLU A 121 15.05 1.14 7.40
C GLU A 121 16.55 1.06 7.07
N GLY A 122 16.91 1.49 5.86
CA GLY A 122 18.31 1.58 5.44
C GLY A 122 19.03 0.25 5.17
N LYS A 123 18.36 -0.89 5.35
CA LYS A 123 18.93 -2.20 5.00
C LYS A 123 19.19 -2.32 3.49
N ARG A 124 20.04 -3.29 3.16
CA ARG A 124 20.49 -3.59 1.79
C ARG A 124 20.32 -5.07 1.53
N ASN A 125 20.03 -5.44 0.28
CA ASN A 125 19.98 -6.83 -0.14
C ASN A 125 20.60 -6.96 -1.53
N ILE A 126 19.81 -6.81 -2.61
CA ILE A 126 20.31 -6.96 -3.97
C ILE A 126 20.82 -5.63 -4.51
N ARG A 127 22.00 -5.68 -5.12
CA ARG A 127 22.64 -4.57 -5.82
C ARG A 127 22.83 -4.94 -7.28
N LEU A 128 22.09 -4.26 -8.15
CA LEU A 128 22.26 -4.41 -9.59
C LEU A 128 23.36 -3.46 -10.11
N PRO A 129 24.10 -3.84 -11.17
CA PRO A 129 24.85 -2.90 -11.99
C PRO A 129 23.96 -1.77 -12.48
N ARG A 130 24.52 -0.56 -12.63
CA ARG A 130 23.75 0.65 -12.96
C ARG A 130 22.88 0.50 -14.21
N SER A 131 23.38 -0.16 -15.25
CA SER A 131 22.62 -0.41 -16.49
C SER A 131 21.39 -1.29 -16.25
N LYS A 132 21.56 -2.42 -15.54
CA LYS A 132 20.47 -3.32 -15.14
C LYS A 132 19.47 -2.61 -14.22
N PHE A 133 19.97 -1.82 -13.26
CA PHE A 133 19.11 -1.01 -12.38
C PHE A 133 18.28 0.01 -13.17
N ASN A 134 18.89 0.74 -14.10
CA ASN A 134 18.17 1.67 -14.96
C ASN A 134 17.11 0.95 -15.81
N SER A 135 17.44 -0.21 -16.37
CA SER A 135 16.49 -1.02 -17.16
C SER A 135 15.23 -1.38 -16.35
N ILE A 136 15.38 -1.82 -15.09
CA ILE A 136 14.21 -2.11 -14.24
C ILE A 136 13.44 -0.84 -13.85
N LEU A 137 14.11 0.32 -13.71
CA LEU A 137 13.42 1.58 -13.44
C LEU A 137 12.60 2.04 -14.64
N GLU A 138 13.05 1.80 -15.86
CA GLU A 138 12.31 2.16 -17.08
C GLU A 138 11.19 1.15 -17.41
N GLY A 139 11.44 -0.14 -17.16
CA GLY A 139 10.59 -1.23 -17.66
C GLY A 139 9.88 -2.09 -16.61
N GLY A 140 10.13 -1.92 -15.32
CA GLY A 140 9.51 -2.71 -14.25
C GLY A 140 9.72 -4.21 -14.40
N LEU A 141 8.68 -5.02 -14.15
CA LEU A 141 8.75 -6.48 -14.21
C LEU A 141 9.14 -7.02 -15.61
N LYS A 142 8.69 -6.37 -16.69
CA LYS A 142 9.10 -6.72 -18.07
C LYS A 142 10.62 -6.69 -18.27
N ALA A 143 11.31 -5.74 -17.66
CA ALA A 143 12.77 -5.65 -17.69
C ALA A 143 13.42 -6.61 -16.69
N TYR A 144 12.82 -6.77 -15.51
CA TYR A 144 13.31 -7.66 -14.46
C TYR A 144 13.36 -9.14 -14.91
N LEU A 145 12.38 -9.62 -15.67
CA LEU A 145 12.41 -10.99 -16.23
C LEU A 145 13.67 -11.30 -17.05
N LYS A 146 14.26 -10.27 -17.68
CA LYS A 146 15.47 -10.40 -18.51
C LYS A 146 16.74 -10.05 -17.73
N THR A 147 16.62 -9.80 -16.44
CA THR A 147 17.69 -9.33 -15.59
C THR A 147 18.21 -10.49 -14.74
N ASP A 148 19.46 -10.87 -14.99
CA ASP A 148 20.25 -11.64 -14.03
C ASP A 148 20.65 -10.72 -12.87
N THR A 149 20.30 -11.12 -11.65
CA THR A 149 20.52 -10.31 -10.45
C THR A 149 21.91 -10.49 -9.85
N GLY A 150 22.64 -11.54 -10.25
CA GLY A 150 23.93 -11.93 -9.68
C GLY A 150 23.87 -12.39 -8.22
N ASN A 151 22.69 -12.60 -7.65
CA ASN A 151 22.49 -13.10 -6.30
C ASN A 151 22.13 -14.59 -6.36
N ALA A 152 23.04 -15.46 -5.94
CA ALA A 152 22.89 -16.92 -6.06
C ALA A 152 21.61 -17.45 -5.40
N ASP A 153 21.34 -17.05 -4.14
CA ASP A 153 20.13 -17.47 -3.41
C ASP A 153 18.85 -17.09 -4.17
N LEU A 154 18.82 -15.88 -4.75
CA LEU A 154 17.67 -15.42 -5.52
C LEU A 154 17.55 -16.20 -6.83
N GLU A 155 18.63 -16.38 -7.60
CA GLU A 155 18.57 -17.12 -8.86
C GLU A 155 18.14 -18.58 -8.64
N ASP A 156 18.53 -19.20 -7.53
CA ASP A 156 18.09 -20.56 -7.16
C ASP A 156 16.59 -20.63 -6.83
N PHE A 157 16.00 -19.55 -6.32
CA PHE A 157 14.59 -19.50 -5.94
C PHE A 157 13.65 -18.98 -7.02
N ARG A 158 14.19 -18.29 -8.04
CA ARG A 158 13.39 -17.72 -9.12
C ARG A 158 12.96 -18.81 -10.10
N ARG A 159 11.76 -18.61 -10.66
CA ARG A 159 11.21 -19.44 -11.74
C ARG A 159 10.52 -18.54 -12.75
N GLU A 160 11.02 -18.54 -13.98
CA GLU A 160 10.61 -17.56 -15.00
C GLU A 160 9.13 -17.72 -15.39
N ASP A 161 8.61 -18.94 -15.45
CA ASP A 161 7.21 -19.25 -15.71
C ASP A 161 6.27 -18.65 -14.65
N GLU A 162 6.63 -18.78 -13.37
CA GLU A 162 5.90 -18.17 -12.27
C GLU A 162 5.95 -16.64 -12.32
N GLU A 163 7.13 -16.06 -12.57
CA GLU A 163 7.29 -14.61 -12.68
C GLU A 163 6.50 -14.03 -13.87
N ARG A 164 6.41 -14.75 -14.99
CA ARG A 164 5.56 -14.40 -16.13
C ARG A 164 4.08 -14.48 -15.77
N ALA A 165 3.67 -15.54 -15.07
CA ALA A 165 2.29 -15.69 -14.61
C ALA A 165 1.89 -14.63 -13.57
N ASP A 166 2.82 -14.21 -12.71
CA ASP A 166 2.63 -13.14 -11.73
C ASP A 166 2.30 -11.81 -12.42
N MET A 167 2.93 -11.50 -13.55
CA MET A 167 2.66 -10.24 -14.26
C MET A 167 1.19 -10.08 -14.67
N GLU A 168 0.46 -11.15 -14.97
CA GLU A 168 -0.98 -11.07 -15.27
C GLU A 168 -1.87 -10.88 -14.02
N ARG A 169 -1.25 -10.86 -12.83
CA ARG A 169 -1.86 -10.67 -11.51
C ARG A 169 -1.28 -9.48 -10.75
N VAL A 170 -0.51 -8.63 -11.42
CA VAL A 170 0.01 -7.38 -10.87
C VAL A 170 -0.69 -6.22 -11.57
N GLU A 171 -1.09 -5.19 -10.82
CA GLU A 171 -1.60 -3.95 -11.41
C GLU A 171 -0.64 -3.40 -12.47
N ASP A 172 -1.17 -3.04 -13.64
CA ASP A 172 -0.43 -2.60 -14.83
C ASP A 172 0.71 -3.55 -15.25
N ARG A 173 0.54 -4.84 -14.95
CA ARG A 173 1.55 -5.89 -15.17
C ARG A 173 2.90 -5.59 -14.53
N GLY A 174 2.90 -4.77 -13.48
CA GLY A 174 4.10 -4.35 -12.75
C GLY A 174 5.10 -3.53 -13.57
N SER A 175 4.63 -2.87 -14.64
CA SER A 175 5.49 -2.17 -15.58
C SER A 175 4.83 -0.89 -16.10
N MET A 176 5.36 0.26 -15.68
CA MET A 176 5.01 1.58 -16.18
C MET A 176 6.17 2.19 -16.98
N LYS A 177 5.91 3.18 -17.84
CA LYS A 177 6.97 3.86 -18.60
C LYS A 177 7.73 4.84 -17.69
N GLY A 178 8.82 4.38 -17.08
CA GLY A 178 9.70 5.19 -16.25
C GLY A 178 10.68 6.04 -17.08
N ASP A 179 11.19 7.14 -16.50
CA ASP A 179 12.28 7.94 -17.08
C ASP A 179 13.41 8.14 -16.06
N VAL A 180 14.54 7.45 -16.26
CA VAL A 180 15.70 7.53 -15.37
C VAL A 180 16.39 8.88 -15.40
N ARG A 181 16.22 9.69 -16.46
CA ARG A 181 16.78 11.05 -16.55
C ARG A 181 16.04 12.00 -15.62
N ALA A 182 14.80 11.67 -15.26
CA ALA A 182 14.00 12.41 -14.30
C ALA A 182 14.31 12.03 -12.83
N VAL A 183 15.20 11.05 -12.60
CA VAL A 183 15.60 10.57 -11.28
C VAL A 183 16.94 11.17 -10.89
N SER A 184 17.04 11.75 -9.70
CA SER A 184 18.28 12.34 -9.20
C SER A 184 19.33 11.27 -8.84
N GLN A 185 20.60 11.64 -8.89
CA GLN A 185 21.70 10.80 -8.41
C GLN A 185 21.52 10.42 -6.93
N LYS A 186 20.94 11.32 -6.12
CA LYS A 186 20.63 11.05 -4.71
C LYS A 186 19.55 9.98 -4.54
N ALA A 187 18.50 10.00 -5.37
CA ALA A 187 17.47 8.95 -5.34
C ALA A 187 18.06 7.59 -5.73
N TYR A 188 18.88 7.57 -6.79
CA TYR A 188 19.63 6.38 -7.20
C TYR A 188 20.49 5.83 -6.05
N GLU A 189 21.32 6.65 -5.42
CA GLU A 189 22.21 6.22 -4.32
C GLU A 189 21.44 5.64 -3.14
N ARG A 190 20.31 6.26 -2.76
CA ARG A 190 19.44 5.76 -1.69
C ARG A 190 18.78 4.43 -2.04
N GLY A 191 18.46 4.19 -3.31
CA GLY A 191 17.67 3.04 -3.77
C GLY A 191 18.47 1.82 -4.24
N HIS A 192 19.60 2.02 -4.91
CA HIS A 192 20.26 0.99 -5.73
C HIS A 192 20.78 -0.25 -4.99
N THR A 193 20.74 -0.25 -3.65
CA THR A 193 21.12 -1.39 -2.79
C THR A 193 19.95 -1.97 -2.01
N GLN A 194 18.74 -1.43 -2.16
CA GLN A 194 17.57 -1.74 -1.32
C GLN A 194 16.56 -2.69 -1.98
N LEU A 195 16.84 -3.21 -3.18
CA LEU A 195 15.97 -4.21 -3.83
C LEU A 195 15.95 -5.49 -3.01
N GLY A 196 14.77 -6.09 -2.81
CA GLY A 196 14.57 -7.26 -1.97
C GLY A 196 14.60 -6.95 -0.47
N THR A 197 14.28 -5.72 -0.06
CA THR A 197 14.19 -5.35 1.36
C THR A 197 12.77 -4.96 1.73
N LEU A 198 12.36 -5.31 2.95
CA LEU A 198 11.03 -4.99 3.45
C LEU A 198 10.92 -3.50 3.80
N GLY A 199 11.84 -3.03 4.64
CA GLY A 199 11.78 -1.70 5.24
C GLY A 199 11.16 -1.58 6.60
N GLY A 200 11.12 -0.34 7.12
CA GLY A 200 10.43 0.03 8.36
C GLY A 200 9.05 0.67 8.13
N GLY A 201 8.51 1.28 9.18
CA GLY A 201 7.16 1.85 9.21
C GLY A 201 6.08 0.78 9.29
N ASN A 202 5.05 0.91 8.44
CA ASN A 202 3.92 -0.01 8.32
C ASN A 202 4.21 -1.23 7.42
N HIS A 203 5.43 -1.37 6.88
CA HIS A 203 5.79 -2.52 6.05
C HIS A 203 5.93 -3.81 6.86
N PHE A 204 5.39 -4.90 6.32
CA PHE A 204 5.43 -6.23 6.93
C PHE A 204 5.46 -7.36 5.90
N ILE A 205 5.85 -8.55 6.36
CA ILE A 205 5.44 -9.81 5.75
C ILE A 205 4.62 -10.57 6.78
N GLU A 206 3.40 -10.96 6.42
CA GLU A 206 2.50 -11.69 7.30
C GLU A 206 2.22 -13.08 6.74
N ILE A 207 2.41 -14.09 7.58
CA ILE A 207 1.89 -15.44 7.32
C ILE A 207 0.52 -15.50 7.98
N GLN A 208 -0.51 -15.70 7.18
CA GLN A 208 -1.89 -15.56 7.58
C GLN A 208 -2.66 -16.86 7.34
N ARG A 209 -3.74 -17.05 8.10
CA ARG A 209 -4.73 -18.10 7.88
C ARG A 209 -6.02 -17.48 7.38
N VAL A 210 -6.60 -18.03 6.32
CA VAL A 210 -7.98 -17.71 5.92
C VAL A 210 -8.93 -18.22 7.02
N GLN A 211 -9.46 -17.31 7.83
CA GLN A 211 -10.34 -17.66 8.94
C GLN A 211 -11.78 -17.86 8.47
N LYS A 212 -12.24 -17.02 7.54
CA LYS A 212 -13.61 -17.01 7.05
C LYS A 212 -13.64 -16.70 5.56
N VAL A 213 -14.50 -17.40 4.84
CA VAL A 213 -14.92 -17.08 3.47
C VAL A 213 -16.34 -16.52 3.54
N PHE A 214 -16.60 -15.44 2.81
CA PHE A 214 -17.91 -14.78 2.76
C PHE A 214 -18.74 -15.21 1.54
N ASP A 215 -18.06 -15.53 0.44
CA ASP A 215 -18.67 -16.04 -0.79
C ASP A 215 -17.85 -17.20 -1.33
N GLU A 216 -18.40 -18.40 -1.24
CA GLU A 216 -17.74 -19.65 -1.63
C GLU A 216 -17.41 -19.72 -3.12
N LYS A 217 -18.22 -19.11 -4.00
CA LYS A 217 -17.96 -19.10 -5.44
C LYS A 217 -16.81 -18.16 -5.77
N LEU A 218 -16.82 -16.95 -5.21
CA LEU A 218 -15.75 -15.98 -5.40
C LEU A 218 -14.43 -16.45 -4.76
N ALA A 219 -14.49 -17.03 -3.57
CA ALA A 219 -13.29 -17.57 -2.92
C ALA A 219 -12.64 -18.68 -3.75
N ARG A 220 -13.43 -19.63 -4.28
CA ARG A 220 -12.91 -20.63 -5.23
C ARG A 220 -12.29 -19.98 -6.47
N ARG A 221 -12.92 -18.94 -7.03
CA ARG A 221 -12.37 -18.19 -8.18
C ARG A 221 -11.03 -17.53 -7.86
N PHE A 222 -10.84 -17.09 -6.61
CA PHE A 222 -9.61 -16.50 -6.10
C PHE A 222 -8.60 -17.54 -5.56
N GLY A 223 -8.91 -18.85 -5.61
CA GLY A 223 -8.05 -19.88 -5.03
C GLY A 223 -7.95 -19.82 -3.50
N LEU A 224 -8.97 -19.24 -2.86
CA LEU A 224 -9.09 -19.09 -1.41
C LEU A 224 -10.03 -20.14 -0.82
N ARG A 225 -9.65 -20.71 0.32
CA ARG A 225 -10.51 -21.60 1.13
C ARG A 225 -10.26 -21.38 2.62
N LYS A 226 -11.23 -21.74 3.47
CA LYS A 226 -11.06 -21.70 4.93
C LYS A 226 -9.86 -22.56 5.37
N ASN A 227 -9.14 -22.10 6.38
CA ASN A 227 -7.92 -22.68 6.96
C ASN A 227 -6.65 -22.65 6.10
N GLN A 228 -6.74 -22.22 4.84
CA GLN A 228 -5.58 -22.07 3.96
C GLN A 228 -4.58 -21.05 4.50
N ILE A 229 -3.30 -21.33 4.28
CA ILE A 229 -2.21 -20.42 4.57
C ILE A 229 -1.93 -19.51 3.36
N THR A 230 -1.76 -18.23 3.65
CA THR A 230 -1.37 -17.21 2.67
C THR A 230 -0.20 -16.40 3.22
N VAL A 231 0.58 -15.78 2.33
CA VAL A 231 1.64 -14.86 2.73
C VAL A 231 1.42 -13.50 2.09
N MET A 232 1.25 -12.48 2.92
CA MET A 232 1.02 -11.11 2.49
C MET A 232 2.31 -10.30 2.62
N ILE A 233 2.71 -9.62 1.54
CA ILE A 233 3.88 -8.72 1.51
C ILE A 233 3.36 -7.29 1.39
N HIS A 234 3.70 -6.44 2.37
CA HIS A 234 3.48 -5.00 2.32
C HIS A 234 4.82 -4.28 2.20
N SER A 235 5.12 -3.75 1.02
CA SER A 235 6.31 -2.92 0.82
C SER A 235 6.15 -1.97 -0.37
N GLY A 236 7.08 -1.02 -0.48
CA GLY A 236 7.07 0.02 -1.50
C GLY A 236 8.43 0.24 -2.16
N SER A 237 8.61 1.49 -2.57
CA SER A 237 9.77 2.01 -3.30
C SER A 237 10.96 2.33 -2.40
N ARG A 238 10.86 2.07 -1.10
CA ARG A 238 11.96 2.22 -0.13
C ARG A 238 12.50 3.66 -0.12
N GLY A 239 13.80 3.82 0.15
CA GLY A 239 14.46 5.13 0.13
C GLY A 239 14.48 5.78 -1.26
N PHE A 240 14.31 5.00 -2.34
CA PHE A 240 14.27 5.49 -3.71
C PHE A 240 13.07 6.41 -3.94
N GLY A 241 11.85 5.89 -3.82
CA GLY A 241 10.66 6.70 -4.06
C GLY A 241 10.45 7.77 -3.01
N HIS A 242 10.86 7.55 -1.75
CA HIS A 242 10.88 8.63 -0.75
C HIS A 242 11.73 9.81 -1.22
N GLN A 243 12.89 9.57 -1.84
CA GLN A 243 13.73 10.65 -2.35
C GLN A 243 13.07 11.35 -3.54
N VAL A 244 12.53 10.58 -4.49
CA VAL A 244 11.79 11.10 -5.65
C VAL A 244 10.61 11.97 -5.20
N GLY A 245 9.70 11.42 -4.38
CA GLY A 245 8.53 12.13 -3.88
C GLY A 245 8.91 13.42 -3.15
N GLY A 246 9.91 13.37 -2.27
CA GLY A 246 10.37 14.56 -1.53
C GLY A 246 10.99 15.65 -2.41
N GLU A 247 11.69 15.28 -3.48
CA GLU A 247 12.28 16.25 -4.43
C GLU A 247 11.19 16.94 -5.26
N TYR A 248 10.24 16.17 -5.79
CA TYR A 248 9.16 16.74 -6.60
C TYR A 248 8.11 17.48 -5.78
N MET A 249 7.88 17.12 -4.51
CA MET A 249 7.09 17.96 -3.59
C MET A 249 7.74 19.35 -3.44
N LYS A 250 9.07 19.42 -3.23
CA LYS A 250 9.77 20.71 -3.13
C LYS A 250 9.72 21.51 -4.42
N LEU A 251 9.83 20.83 -5.57
CA LEU A 251 9.69 21.48 -6.87
C LEU A 251 8.28 22.07 -7.07
N ALA A 252 7.24 21.30 -6.76
CA ALA A 252 5.86 21.75 -6.82
C ALA A 252 5.62 22.96 -5.91
N THR A 253 6.13 22.95 -4.68
CA THR A 253 6.06 24.12 -3.78
C THR A 253 6.78 25.33 -4.37
N LYS A 254 7.99 25.15 -4.90
CA LYS A 254 8.77 26.25 -5.49
C LYS A 254 8.02 26.93 -6.64
N LEU A 255 7.34 26.16 -7.48
CA LEU A 255 6.68 26.67 -8.68
C LEU A 255 5.26 27.17 -8.42
N ASN A 256 4.47 26.47 -7.60
CA ASN A 256 3.03 26.65 -7.53
C ASN A 256 2.47 26.98 -6.13
N ALA A 257 3.30 27.30 -5.13
CA ALA A 257 2.82 27.62 -3.76
C ALA A 257 1.70 28.69 -3.73
N LYS A 258 1.82 29.76 -4.51
CA LYS A 258 0.83 30.85 -4.55
C LYS A 258 -0.52 30.45 -5.18
N ARG A 259 -0.52 29.41 -6.01
CA ARG A 259 -1.71 28.85 -6.69
C ARG A 259 -2.26 27.63 -5.97
N SER A 260 -1.67 27.27 -4.84
CA SER A 260 -2.00 26.06 -4.08
C SER A 260 -2.76 26.41 -2.79
N PRO A 261 -3.54 25.48 -2.23
CA PRO A 261 -4.25 25.68 -0.97
C PRO A 261 -3.29 26.04 0.17
N ASN A 262 -2.15 25.34 0.22
CA ASN A 262 -1.08 25.55 1.19
C ASN A 262 0.28 25.05 0.62
N ASN A 263 1.36 25.27 1.37
CA ASN A 263 2.72 24.91 0.94
C ASN A 263 3.03 23.40 0.97
N TYR A 264 2.18 22.60 1.63
CA TYR A 264 2.31 21.15 1.75
C TYR A 264 1.59 20.39 0.64
N LEU A 265 0.66 21.05 -0.05
CA LEU A 265 -0.17 20.47 -1.11
C LEU A 265 -0.09 21.32 -2.38
N CYS A 266 1.01 21.18 -3.09
CA CYS A 266 1.24 21.85 -4.37
C CYS A 266 1.22 20.87 -5.54
N PHE A 267 1.02 21.39 -6.75
CA PHE A 267 0.87 20.61 -7.98
C PHE A 267 1.92 20.99 -9.05
N LEU A 268 2.01 20.14 -10.06
CA LEU A 268 2.71 20.38 -11.33
C LEU A 268 1.70 20.15 -12.45
N GLU A 269 1.65 21.06 -13.43
CA GLU A 269 0.80 20.89 -14.61
C GLU A 269 1.40 19.80 -15.51
N THR A 270 0.55 18.90 -15.99
CA THR A 270 0.99 17.62 -16.59
C THR A 270 1.58 17.76 -17.99
N ASP A 271 1.30 18.87 -18.67
CA ASP A 271 1.82 19.24 -19.98
C ASP A 271 3.15 19.99 -19.92
N THR A 272 3.55 20.51 -18.76
CA THR A 272 4.86 21.15 -18.52
C THR A 272 6.01 20.14 -18.50
N GLU A 273 7.25 20.61 -18.66
CA GLU A 273 8.44 19.74 -18.53
C GLU A 273 8.49 19.10 -17.13
N GLU A 274 8.24 19.89 -16.08
CA GLU A 274 8.30 19.45 -14.69
C GLU A 274 7.24 18.40 -14.36
N GLY A 275 6.01 18.57 -14.86
CA GLY A 275 4.95 17.58 -14.73
C GLY A 275 5.30 16.25 -15.41
N ARG A 276 5.76 16.29 -16.67
CA ARG A 276 6.19 15.10 -17.41
C ARG A 276 7.36 14.40 -16.73
N ARG A 277 8.32 15.17 -16.20
CA ARG A 277 9.46 14.63 -15.43
C ARG A 277 9.00 13.95 -14.15
N TYR A 278 8.09 14.55 -13.39
CA TYR A 278 7.55 13.90 -12.19
C TYR A 278 6.83 12.59 -12.55
N ILE A 279 5.99 12.58 -13.59
CA ILE A 279 5.30 11.37 -14.05
C ILE A 279 6.32 10.26 -14.38
N GLY A 280 7.37 10.57 -15.15
CA GLY A 280 8.43 9.63 -15.48
C GLY A 280 9.20 9.11 -14.25
N ALA A 281 9.51 9.99 -13.30
CA ALA A 281 10.19 9.61 -12.05
C ALA A 281 9.29 8.80 -11.10
N MET A 282 8.00 9.13 -11.03
CA MET A 282 7.00 8.38 -10.27
C MET A 282 6.82 6.97 -10.84
N HIS A 283 6.72 6.83 -12.16
CA HIS A 283 6.69 5.52 -12.82
C HIS A 283 7.96 4.72 -12.55
N ALA A 284 9.14 5.35 -12.56
CA ALA A 284 10.39 4.69 -12.19
C ALA A 284 10.38 4.18 -10.74
N ALA A 285 9.86 4.99 -9.80
CA ALA A 285 9.71 4.56 -8.40
C ALA A 285 8.66 3.46 -8.24
N ALA A 286 7.59 3.49 -9.04
CA ALA A 286 6.60 2.44 -9.06
C ALA A 286 7.17 1.11 -9.55
N ASN A 287 7.93 1.14 -10.64
CA ASN A 287 8.65 -0.01 -11.17
C ASN A 287 9.62 -0.60 -10.14
N PHE A 288 10.39 0.24 -9.43
CA PHE A 288 11.23 -0.22 -8.33
C PHE A 288 10.42 -1.02 -7.30
N ALA A 289 9.27 -0.48 -6.86
CA ALA A 289 8.46 -1.13 -5.82
C ALA A 289 7.85 -2.46 -6.27
N PHE A 290 7.39 -2.56 -7.53
CA PHE A 290 6.91 -3.82 -8.10
C PHE A 290 8.02 -4.88 -8.13
N VAL A 291 9.21 -4.51 -8.61
CA VAL A 291 10.38 -5.39 -8.64
C VAL A 291 10.81 -5.79 -7.22
N ASN A 292 10.76 -4.86 -6.26
CA ASN A 292 11.06 -5.13 -4.86
C ASN A 292 10.12 -6.21 -4.27
N ARG A 293 8.80 -6.08 -4.50
CA ARG A 293 7.82 -7.09 -4.08
C ARG A 293 7.97 -8.42 -4.82
N GLN A 294 8.34 -8.40 -6.11
CA GLN A 294 8.61 -9.62 -6.89
C GLN A 294 9.82 -10.40 -6.34
N ILE A 295 10.91 -9.70 -6.01
CA ILE A 295 12.09 -10.32 -5.41
C ILE A 295 11.74 -10.94 -4.04
N MET A 296 11.02 -10.22 -3.18
CA MET A 296 10.57 -10.78 -1.90
C MET A 296 9.62 -11.96 -2.08
N CYS A 297 8.79 -11.94 -3.12
CA CYS A 297 7.92 -13.06 -3.49
C CYS A 297 8.76 -14.31 -3.85
N ALA A 298 9.82 -14.16 -4.65
CA ALA A 298 10.73 -15.25 -4.98
C ALA A 298 11.40 -15.84 -3.72
N PHE A 299 11.90 -15.00 -2.81
CA PHE A 299 12.43 -15.48 -1.53
C PHE A 299 11.39 -16.21 -0.68
N VAL A 300 10.15 -15.70 -0.60
CA VAL A 300 9.07 -16.38 0.11
C VAL A 300 8.81 -17.77 -0.49
N ARG A 301 8.75 -17.88 -1.81
CA ARG A 301 8.54 -19.15 -2.51
C ARG A 301 9.66 -20.14 -2.25
N GLY A 302 10.91 -19.73 -2.41
CA GLY A 302 12.08 -20.57 -2.16
C GLY A 302 12.14 -21.11 -0.74
N VAL A 303 11.84 -20.26 0.26
CA VAL A 303 11.79 -20.68 1.67
C VAL A 303 10.64 -21.64 1.94
N LEU A 304 9.45 -21.40 1.39
CA LEU A 304 8.32 -22.33 1.53
C LEU A 304 8.65 -23.70 0.93
N ARG A 305 9.21 -23.73 -0.28
CA ARG A 305 9.63 -24.98 -0.95
C ARG A 305 10.70 -25.73 -0.17
N THR A 306 11.64 -25.00 0.42
CA THR A 306 12.71 -25.59 1.24
C THR A 306 12.16 -26.26 2.51
N ILE A 307 11.13 -25.69 3.15
CA ILE A 307 10.62 -26.19 4.43
C ILE A 307 9.52 -27.24 4.26
N PHE A 308 8.72 -27.13 3.21
CA PHE A 308 7.48 -27.90 3.02
C PHE A 308 7.46 -28.74 1.74
N GLY A 309 8.51 -28.70 0.91
CA GLY A 309 8.59 -29.44 -0.35
C GLY A 309 8.00 -28.68 -1.54
N GLU A 310 8.08 -29.30 -2.71
CA GLU A 310 7.67 -28.67 -3.97
C GLU A 310 6.16 -28.41 -4.02
N MET A 311 5.76 -27.21 -4.46
CA MET A 311 4.36 -26.78 -4.49
C MET A 311 4.12 -25.55 -5.37
N GLU A 312 2.86 -25.38 -5.78
CA GLU A 312 2.36 -24.20 -6.50
C GLU A 312 2.13 -23.02 -5.54
N LEU A 313 2.67 -21.84 -5.87
CA LEU A 313 2.61 -20.65 -5.02
C LEU A 313 2.19 -19.40 -5.82
N PRO A 314 1.03 -19.40 -6.49
CA PRO A 314 0.60 -18.25 -7.28
C PRO A 314 0.34 -17.05 -6.38
N ILE A 315 0.62 -15.84 -6.87
CA ILE A 315 0.04 -14.65 -6.24
C ILE A 315 -1.45 -14.57 -6.58
N LEU A 316 -2.28 -14.14 -5.64
CA LEU A 316 -3.66 -13.74 -5.94
C LEU A 316 -3.63 -12.44 -6.73
N TYR A 317 -3.03 -11.41 -6.15
CA TYR A 317 -2.91 -10.09 -6.77
C TYR A 317 -1.80 -9.26 -6.12
N ASP A 318 -1.32 -8.24 -6.83
CA ASP A 318 -0.41 -7.20 -6.34
C ASP A 318 -0.95 -5.82 -6.72
N VAL A 319 -1.22 -4.98 -5.71
CA VAL A 319 -1.92 -3.71 -5.87
C VAL A 319 -1.27 -2.59 -5.03
N PRO A 320 -1.03 -1.41 -5.61
CA PRO A 320 -0.52 -0.27 -4.88
C PRO A 320 -1.60 0.57 -4.22
N HIS A 321 -1.19 1.32 -3.20
CA HIS A 321 -2.05 2.28 -2.51
C HIS A 321 -1.51 3.70 -2.39
N ASN A 322 -0.33 3.97 -2.94
CA ASN A 322 0.28 5.30 -3.04
C ASN A 322 0.71 5.56 -4.49
N ILE A 323 -0.20 5.97 -5.36
CA ILE A 323 0.10 6.13 -6.79
C ILE A 323 -0.86 7.13 -7.44
N ALA A 324 -0.40 7.84 -8.47
CA ALA A 324 -1.29 8.53 -9.40
C ALA A 324 -1.37 7.76 -10.72
N LYS A 325 -2.59 7.59 -11.25
CA LYS A 325 -2.85 6.94 -12.54
C LYS A 325 -3.71 7.85 -13.40
N TYR A 326 -3.39 7.94 -14.69
CA TYR A 326 -4.30 8.56 -15.64
C TYR A 326 -5.42 7.56 -15.96
N GLU A 327 -6.65 7.91 -15.60
CA GLU A 327 -7.83 7.06 -15.76
C GLU A 327 -8.97 7.86 -16.40
N VAL A 328 -9.80 7.19 -17.19
CA VAL A 328 -11.02 7.78 -17.74
C VAL A 328 -12.19 7.37 -16.86
N HIS A 329 -12.94 8.36 -16.37
CA HIS A 329 -14.17 8.17 -15.59
C HIS A 329 -15.23 9.15 -16.10
N ALA A 330 -16.44 8.65 -16.40
CA ALA A 330 -17.51 9.45 -17.01
C ALA A 330 -17.03 10.29 -18.22
N ASP A 331 -16.31 9.65 -19.15
CA ASP A 331 -15.72 10.23 -20.37
C ASP A 331 -14.71 11.36 -20.15
N ARG A 332 -14.21 11.53 -18.92
CA ARG A 332 -13.18 12.51 -18.58
C ARG A 332 -11.90 11.81 -18.17
N GLY A 333 -10.81 12.17 -18.84
CA GLY A 333 -9.47 11.71 -18.47
C GLY A 333 -8.89 12.55 -17.34
N MET A 334 -8.45 11.90 -16.27
CA MET A 334 -7.96 12.57 -15.05
C MET A 334 -6.84 11.76 -14.40
N TRP A 335 -5.93 12.46 -13.72
CA TRP A 335 -4.95 11.87 -12.82
C TRP A 335 -5.59 11.57 -11.48
N VAL A 336 -5.91 10.30 -11.25
CA VAL A 336 -6.46 9.76 -10.00
C VAL A 336 -5.30 9.46 -9.06
N HIS A 337 -5.11 10.31 -8.07
CA HIS A 337 -4.15 10.15 -6.98
C HIS A 337 -4.80 9.32 -5.89
N ARG A 338 -4.14 8.25 -5.48
CA ARG A 338 -4.54 7.43 -4.35
C ARG A 338 -3.41 7.46 -3.33
N LYS A 339 -3.73 7.82 -2.09
CA LYS A 339 -2.79 7.81 -0.97
C LYS A 339 -3.42 7.12 0.23
N GLY A 340 -2.89 5.96 0.54
CA GLY A 340 -3.59 5.02 1.41
C GLY A 340 -4.95 4.62 0.85
N ALA A 341 -5.08 4.54 -0.47
CA ALA A 341 -6.30 4.07 -1.12
C ALA A 341 -5.92 3.19 -2.30
N THR A 342 -6.73 2.18 -2.60
CA THR A 342 -6.43 1.14 -3.58
C THR A 342 -7.45 1.18 -4.71
N ARG A 343 -7.03 0.86 -5.93
CA ARG A 343 -7.96 0.68 -7.06
C ARG A 343 -8.79 -0.60 -6.85
N ALA A 344 -10.08 -0.51 -7.19
CA ALA A 344 -11.06 -1.57 -7.02
C ALA A 344 -11.96 -1.66 -8.26
N PHE A 345 -11.35 -1.86 -9.43
CA PHE A 345 -12.10 -1.89 -10.69
C PHE A 345 -13.13 -3.04 -10.74
N PRO A 346 -14.36 -2.77 -11.20
CA PRO A 346 -15.36 -3.80 -11.42
C PRO A 346 -15.05 -4.73 -12.60
N PRO A 347 -15.81 -5.83 -12.77
CA PRO A 347 -15.75 -6.68 -13.97
C PRO A 347 -15.74 -5.88 -15.28
N SER A 348 -16.62 -4.88 -15.42
CA SER A 348 -16.73 -4.04 -16.63
C SER A 348 -15.46 -3.27 -16.99
N ARG A 349 -14.59 -3.00 -16.00
CA ARG A 349 -13.31 -2.30 -16.12
C ARG A 349 -12.10 -3.26 -16.18
N MET A 350 -12.33 -4.56 -16.01
CA MET A 350 -11.30 -5.61 -16.00
C MET A 350 -11.35 -6.53 -17.23
N ARG A 351 -12.08 -6.15 -18.29
CA ARG A 351 -12.36 -6.97 -19.50
C ARG A 351 -11.13 -7.59 -20.17
N GLN A 352 -9.99 -6.92 -20.13
CA GLN A 352 -8.74 -7.38 -20.77
C GLN A 352 -7.85 -8.21 -19.82
N THR A 353 -8.39 -8.64 -18.68
CA THR A 353 -7.65 -9.37 -17.66
C THR A 353 -8.36 -10.68 -17.35
N GLN A 354 -7.69 -11.55 -16.59
CA GLN A 354 -8.31 -12.75 -16.06
C GLN A 354 -9.46 -12.45 -15.08
N TRP A 355 -9.62 -11.21 -14.60
CA TRP A 355 -10.61 -10.82 -13.60
C TRP A 355 -11.90 -10.24 -14.21
N ASN A 356 -12.11 -10.42 -15.53
CA ASN A 356 -13.23 -9.83 -16.27
C ASN A 356 -14.62 -10.31 -15.82
N ASP A 357 -14.69 -11.44 -15.13
CA ASP A 357 -15.91 -12.09 -14.66
C ASP A 357 -16.30 -11.69 -13.24
N VAL A 358 -15.34 -11.27 -12.42
CA VAL A 358 -15.52 -11.04 -10.98
C VAL A 358 -15.11 -9.66 -10.49
N GLY A 359 -14.20 -8.97 -11.18
CA GLY A 359 -13.64 -7.69 -10.77
C GLY A 359 -12.26 -7.81 -10.11
N GLN A 360 -11.60 -6.66 -9.92
CA GLN A 360 -10.25 -6.56 -9.40
C GLN A 360 -10.16 -7.06 -7.95
N PRO A 361 -9.26 -8.00 -7.61
CA PRO A 361 -8.97 -8.33 -6.22
C PRO A 361 -8.39 -7.13 -5.47
N VAL A 362 -8.83 -6.93 -4.24
CA VAL A 362 -8.37 -5.86 -3.35
C VAL A 362 -7.85 -6.47 -2.06
N LEU A 363 -6.70 -6.00 -1.59
CA LEU A 363 -6.01 -6.51 -0.40
C LEU A 363 -5.99 -5.42 0.67
N ILE A 364 -6.69 -5.64 1.80
CA ILE A 364 -6.82 -4.67 2.88
C ILE A 364 -6.26 -5.27 4.19
N PRO A 365 -5.04 -4.93 4.59
CA PRO A 365 -4.54 -5.30 5.91
C PRO A 365 -5.18 -4.50 7.04
N GLY A 366 -5.31 -5.12 8.21
CA GLY A 366 -5.63 -4.42 9.45
C GLY A 366 -4.37 -3.84 10.09
N SER A 367 -3.87 -4.55 11.09
CA SER A 367 -2.64 -4.26 11.83
C SER A 367 -1.88 -5.57 12.07
N MET A 368 -0.66 -5.50 12.62
CA MET A 368 0.12 -6.70 12.91
C MET A 368 -0.53 -7.71 13.87
N GLY A 369 -1.63 -7.33 14.53
CA GLY A 369 -2.39 -8.20 15.44
C GLY A 369 -3.86 -8.38 15.08
N THR A 370 -4.35 -7.78 13.99
CA THR A 370 -5.76 -7.84 13.61
C THR A 370 -5.94 -8.45 12.22
N ALA A 371 -7.19 -8.71 11.85
CA ALA A 371 -7.48 -9.36 10.59
C ALA A 371 -7.08 -8.51 9.37
N SER A 372 -6.85 -9.21 8.27
CA SER A 372 -6.78 -8.65 6.92
C SER A 372 -7.98 -9.15 6.12
N TYR A 373 -8.27 -8.49 5.01
CA TYR A 373 -9.38 -8.84 4.12
C TYR A 373 -8.95 -8.93 2.67
N VAL A 374 -9.52 -9.91 1.96
CA VAL A 374 -9.59 -9.92 0.50
C VAL A 374 -10.98 -9.47 0.10
N LEU A 375 -11.05 -8.42 -0.71
CA LEU A 375 -12.28 -7.92 -1.32
C LEU A 375 -12.20 -8.02 -2.84
N VAL A 376 -13.29 -7.67 -3.52
CA VAL A 376 -13.35 -7.53 -4.97
C VAL A 376 -14.11 -6.26 -5.37
N GLY A 377 -13.61 -5.55 -6.38
CA GLY A 377 -14.25 -4.35 -6.93
C GLY A 377 -15.65 -4.60 -7.49
N THR A 378 -16.51 -3.58 -7.40
CA THR A 378 -17.95 -3.67 -7.71
C THR A 378 -18.40 -2.54 -8.64
N GLU A 379 -19.49 -2.70 -9.37
CA GLU A 379 -19.95 -1.71 -10.37
C GLU A 379 -20.42 -0.41 -9.69
N GLU A 380 -20.97 -0.55 -8.49
CA GLU A 380 -21.52 0.53 -7.66
C GLU A 380 -20.42 1.51 -7.16
N SER A 381 -19.16 1.09 -7.18
CA SER A 381 -18.00 1.88 -6.71
C SER A 381 -17.62 3.09 -7.59
N SER A 382 -18.41 3.43 -8.60
CA SER A 382 -18.14 4.56 -9.51
C SER A 382 -18.00 5.90 -8.78
N GLU A 383 -18.75 6.11 -7.70
CA GLU A 383 -18.73 7.34 -6.89
C GLU A 383 -17.38 7.59 -6.19
N SER A 384 -16.60 6.53 -5.97
CA SER A 384 -15.26 6.59 -5.40
C SER A 384 -14.16 6.51 -6.47
N LEU A 385 -14.52 6.68 -7.75
CA LEU A 385 -13.65 6.43 -8.90
C LEU A 385 -13.07 5.01 -8.88
N HIS A 386 -13.92 4.03 -8.52
CA HIS A 386 -13.57 2.64 -8.34
C HIS A 386 -12.36 2.47 -7.43
N SER A 387 -12.42 3.07 -6.25
CA SER A 387 -11.36 3.03 -5.25
C SER A 387 -11.91 2.70 -3.86
N VAL A 388 -11.06 2.11 -3.03
CA VAL A 388 -11.35 1.76 -1.64
C VAL A 388 -10.17 2.13 -0.75
N ASN A 389 -10.32 1.94 0.56
CA ASN A 389 -9.24 2.10 1.53
C ASN A 389 -8.04 1.18 1.23
N HIS A 390 -6.95 1.34 1.99
CA HIS A 390 -5.81 0.45 1.91
C HIS A 390 -5.56 -0.35 3.20
N GLY A 391 -6.12 0.09 4.33
CA GLY A 391 -5.96 -0.61 5.59
C GLY A 391 -6.99 -0.16 6.62
N ALA A 392 -6.70 -0.34 7.90
CA ALA A 392 -7.57 0.12 8.99
C ALA A 392 -7.49 1.63 9.25
N GLY A 393 -6.35 2.26 8.98
CA GLY A 393 -6.11 3.66 9.33
C GLY A 393 -5.81 3.85 10.81
N ARG A 394 -5.13 4.95 11.15
CA ARG A 394 -4.64 5.18 12.52
C ARG A 394 -5.65 5.96 13.35
N VAL A 395 -5.71 5.67 14.65
CA VAL A 395 -6.43 6.49 15.65
C VAL A 395 -5.48 7.35 16.48
N MET A 396 -4.17 7.16 16.33
CA MET A 396 -3.15 7.93 17.03
C MET A 396 -1.82 7.98 16.27
N SER A 397 -1.05 9.05 16.52
CA SER A 397 0.30 9.19 15.95
C SER A 397 1.26 8.11 16.46
N ARG A 398 2.30 7.79 15.68
CA ARG A 398 3.39 6.88 16.08
C ARG A 398 4.05 7.30 17.40
N THR A 399 4.25 8.61 17.58
CA THR A 399 4.84 9.17 18.80
C THR A 399 3.91 9.01 20.01
N ALA A 400 2.59 9.11 19.82
CA ALA A 400 1.63 8.86 20.90
C ALA A 400 1.60 7.38 21.30
N ALA A 401 1.62 6.46 20.33
CA ALA A 401 1.63 5.02 20.56
C ALA A 401 2.87 4.56 21.35
N ARG A 402 4.08 5.03 20.99
CA ARG A 402 5.33 4.63 21.66
C ARG A 402 5.72 5.49 22.87
N GLY A 403 5.20 6.71 22.96
CA GLY A 403 5.67 7.72 23.91
C GLY A 403 6.96 8.41 23.45
N ARG A 404 7.38 9.47 24.18
CA ARG A 404 8.55 10.29 23.82
C ARG A 404 9.71 10.06 24.79
N TYR A 405 10.91 9.87 24.25
CA TYR A 405 12.15 9.79 25.02
C TYR A 405 12.91 11.13 24.95
N ARG A 406 13.51 11.60 26.05
CA ARG A 406 14.45 12.74 26.02
C ARG A 406 15.79 12.29 25.40
N LYS A 407 16.42 13.17 24.61
CA LYS A 407 17.71 12.93 23.93
C LYS A 407 18.87 12.56 24.89
N SER A 408 18.75 12.79 26.20
CA SER A 408 19.80 12.57 27.20
C SER A 408 19.63 11.36 28.14
N GLY A 409 18.76 10.40 27.81
CA GLY A 409 18.75 9.09 28.47
C GLY A 409 17.58 8.81 29.43
N LYS A 410 17.17 7.53 29.42
CA LYS A 410 16.35 6.72 30.34
C LYS A 410 15.04 7.27 30.95
N LYS A 411 14.67 8.55 30.87
CA LYS A 411 13.37 9.07 31.33
C LYS A 411 12.43 9.41 30.16
N ARG A 412 11.23 8.78 30.14
CA ARG A 412 10.13 9.12 29.22
C ARG A 412 9.65 10.53 29.55
N SER A 413 9.59 11.42 28.55
CA SER A 413 9.03 12.76 28.72
C SER A 413 7.52 12.81 28.55
N LYS A 414 6.96 11.82 27.85
CA LYS A 414 5.53 11.47 27.86
C LYS A 414 5.39 9.95 27.85
N PRO A 415 4.53 9.35 28.69
CA PRO A 415 4.26 7.92 28.64
C PRO A 415 3.66 7.53 27.29
N ALA A 416 3.86 6.27 26.92
CA ALA A 416 3.15 5.67 25.78
C ALA A 416 1.67 5.58 26.11
N LEU A 417 0.77 5.80 25.13
CA LEU A 417 -0.65 5.50 25.31
C LEU A 417 -0.93 3.99 25.37
N ILE A 418 0.00 3.17 24.86
CA ILE A 418 -0.13 1.71 24.84
C ILE A 418 0.91 1.12 25.79
N SER A 419 0.43 0.42 26.82
CA SER A 419 1.26 -0.29 27.79
C SER A 419 2.01 -1.46 27.14
N ASP A 420 3.08 -1.93 27.79
CA ASP A 420 3.78 -3.12 27.29
C ASP A 420 2.91 -4.38 27.48
N GLU A 421 2.13 -4.46 28.56
CA GLU A 421 1.16 -5.55 28.78
C GLU A 421 0.08 -5.57 27.70
N GLU A 422 -0.55 -4.44 27.40
CA GLU A 422 -1.59 -4.33 26.36
C GLU A 422 -1.04 -4.77 24.99
N PHE A 423 0.19 -4.37 24.68
CA PHE A 423 0.85 -4.75 23.44
C PHE A 423 1.09 -6.26 23.36
N TRP A 424 1.70 -6.86 24.39
CA TRP A 424 2.01 -8.29 24.36
C TRP A 424 0.76 -9.17 24.44
N GLU A 425 -0.29 -8.71 25.12
CA GLU A 425 -1.58 -9.40 25.14
C GLU A 425 -2.21 -9.43 23.73
N ALA A 426 -2.17 -8.32 23.00
CA ALA A 426 -2.67 -8.27 21.62
C ALA A 426 -1.85 -9.14 20.65
N MET A 427 -0.59 -9.41 20.96
CA MET A 427 0.33 -10.20 20.12
C MET A 427 0.53 -11.64 20.61
N LYS A 428 -0.16 -12.08 21.68
CA LYS A 428 0.15 -13.34 22.40
C LYS A 428 0.08 -14.61 21.55
N HIS A 429 -0.69 -14.59 20.47
CA HIS A 429 -0.88 -15.73 19.55
C HIS A 429 -0.12 -15.57 18.23
N ILE A 430 0.77 -14.58 18.15
CA ILE A 430 1.43 -14.20 16.91
C ILE A 430 2.94 -14.35 17.06
N VAL A 431 3.55 -15.08 16.14
CA VAL A 431 5.00 -15.17 16.05
C VAL A 431 5.54 -13.87 15.47
N LEU A 432 6.04 -12.99 16.35
CA LEU A 432 6.60 -11.71 15.95
C LEU A 432 8.12 -11.82 15.71
N VAL A 433 8.56 -11.48 14.50
CA VAL A 433 9.96 -11.31 14.13
C VAL A 433 10.20 -9.86 13.76
N CYS A 434 10.86 -9.09 14.63
CA CYS A 434 11.09 -7.67 14.40
C CYS A 434 12.56 -7.27 14.54
N GLU A 435 12.97 -6.24 13.81
CA GLU A 435 14.31 -5.64 13.95
C GLU A 435 14.38 -4.72 15.18
N ASP A 436 13.46 -3.77 15.30
CA ASP A 436 13.42 -2.82 16.41
C ASP A 436 12.26 -3.08 17.38
N ARG A 437 12.57 -3.78 18.49
CA ARG A 437 11.61 -4.06 19.58
C ARG A 437 11.12 -2.79 20.31
N ARG A 438 11.80 -1.65 20.18
CA ARG A 438 11.37 -0.39 20.79
C ARG A 438 10.40 0.35 19.89
N ALA A 439 10.63 0.33 18.58
CA ALA A 439 9.77 0.96 17.58
C ALA A 439 8.50 0.14 17.26
N ILE A 440 8.49 -1.17 17.55
CA ILE A 440 7.35 -2.04 17.22
C ILE A 440 6.00 -1.51 17.73
N LYS A 441 5.97 -0.88 18.91
CA LYS A 441 4.74 -0.35 19.51
C LYS A 441 4.12 0.80 18.71
N GLU A 442 4.88 1.44 17.83
CA GLU A 442 4.32 2.45 16.91
C GLU A 442 3.26 1.86 15.97
N GLU A 443 3.31 0.54 15.76
CA GLU A 443 2.42 -0.22 14.88
C GLU A 443 1.50 -1.18 15.64
N ALA A 444 1.38 -1.00 16.97
CA ALA A 444 0.51 -1.80 17.84
C ALA A 444 -0.94 -1.82 17.32
N PRO A 445 -1.68 -2.95 17.46
CA PRO A 445 -3.07 -3.05 17.02
C PRO A 445 -3.98 -1.93 17.50
N GLN A 446 -3.79 -1.49 18.75
CA GLN A 446 -4.55 -0.42 19.39
C GLN A 446 -4.29 0.96 18.78
N ALA A 447 -3.24 1.12 17.97
CA ALA A 447 -2.96 2.36 17.26
C ALA A 447 -3.80 2.53 15.97
N TYR A 448 -4.56 1.49 15.60
CA TYR A 448 -5.36 1.41 14.39
C TYR A 448 -6.86 1.39 14.70
N LYS A 449 -7.68 1.82 13.73
CA LYS A 449 -9.15 1.66 13.80
C LYS A 449 -9.50 0.17 13.78
N ASP A 450 -10.73 -0.16 14.17
CA ASP A 450 -11.26 -1.50 13.98
C ASP A 450 -11.41 -1.79 12.47
N ILE A 451 -10.67 -2.80 12.01
CA ILE A 451 -10.69 -3.22 10.61
C ILE A 451 -12.07 -3.76 10.21
N ASP A 452 -12.78 -4.44 11.12
CA ASP A 452 -14.08 -5.03 10.79
C ASP A 452 -15.11 -3.91 10.54
N ALA A 453 -15.11 -2.85 11.34
CA ALA A 453 -15.93 -1.66 11.13
C ALA A 453 -15.55 -0.87 9.87
N VAL A 454 -14.25 -0.77 9.54
CA VAL A 454 -13.79 -0.16 8.28
C VAL A 454 -14.32 -0.93 7.07
N ILE A 455 -14.25 -2.26 7.10
CA ILE A 455 -14.75 -3.12 6.01
C ILE A 455 -16.28 -3.06 5.90
N GLU A 456 -16.99 -2.93 7.02
CA GLU A 456 -18.45 -2.72 7.02
C GLU A 456 -18.84 -1.47 6.23
N VAL A 457 -18.12 -0.36 6.38
CA VAL A 457 -18.40 0.85 5.57
C VAL A 457 -18.15 0.60 4.09
N VAL A 458 -17.07 -0.10 3.74
CA VAL A 458 -16.73 -0.40 2.34
C VAL A 458 -17.78 -1.27 1.67
N THR A 459 -18.23 -2.32 2.36
CA THR A 459 -19.24 -3.25 1.83
C THR A 459 -20.64 -2.66 1.87
N GLY A 460 -20.99 -1.94 2.95
CA GLY A 460 -22.28 -1.28 3.13
C GLY A 460 -22.49 -0.11 2.15
N ALA A 461 -21.44 0.62 1.79
CA ALA A 461 -21.47 1.59 0.71
C ALA A 461 -21.43 0.93 -0.69
N GLY A 462 -21.25 -0.39 -0.80
CA GLY A 462 -21.15 -1.06 -2.10
C GLY A 462 -19.91 -0.67 -2.89
N LEU A 463 -18.80 -0.30 -2.24
CA LEU A 463 -17.54 0.03 -2.93
C LEU A 463 -16.77 -1.24 -3.31
N ALA A 464 -16.85 -2.28 -2.49
CA ALA A 464 -16.29 -3.58 -2.76
C ALA A 464 -17.08 -4.67 -2.02
N LYS A 465 -16.95 -5.92 -2.47
CA LYS A 465 -17.55 -7.08 -1.80
C LYS A 465 -16.47 -7.89 -1.08
N ALA A 466 -16.75 -8.30 0.16
CA ALA A 466 -15.83 -9.15 0.92
C ALA A 466 -15.80 -10.58 0.37
N VAL A 467 -14.60 -11.13 0.21
CA VAL A 467 -14.36 -12.51 -0.25
C VAL A 467 -13.85 -13.38 0.90
N ALA A 468 -12.83 -12.92 1.61
CA ALA A 468 -12.24 -13.65 2.73
C ALA A 468 -11.71 -12.73 3.84
N ARG A 469 -11.76 -13.23 5.07
CA ARG A 469 -11.09 -12.65 6.26
C ARG A 469 -9.90 -13.53 6.60
N LEU A 470 -8.72 -12.93 6.73
CA LEU A 470 -7.48 -13.58 7.10
C LEU A 470 -7.03 -13.10 8.47
N ILE A 471 -6.41 -13.98 9.27
CA ILE A 471 -5.82 -13.62 10.56
C ILE A 471 -4.31 -13.89 10.55
N PRO A 472 -3.48 -12.98 11.10
CA PRO A 472 -2.05 -13.18 11.16
C PRO A 472 -1.69 -14.29 12.15
N LEU A 473 -0.72 -15.12 11.76
CA LEU A 473 -0.11 -16.15 12.60
C LEU A 473 1.35 -15.80 12.93
N ALA A 474 2.03 -15.15 11.99
CA ALA A 474 3.38 -14.65 12.17
C ALA A 474 3.57 -13.35 11.39
N VAL A 475 4.30 -12.40 11.98
CA VAL A 475 4.57 -11.09 11.39
C VAL A 475 6.06 -10.80 11.41
N LEU A 476 6.62 -10.50 10.24
CA LEU A 476 7.95 -9.96 10.08
C LEU A 476 7.84 -8.46 9.89
N LYS A 477 8.50 -7.67 10.74
CA LYS A 477 8.47 -6.22 10.67
C LYS A 477 9.86 -5.60 10.79
N GLY A 478 10.07 -4.52 10.05
CA GLY A 478 11.27 -3.69 10.17
C GLY A 478 11.27 -2.72 11.33
#